data_AF-Q1RM34-F1
#
_entry.id   AF-Q1RM34-F1
#
_cell.length_a   1.000
_cell.length_b   1.000
_cell.length_c   1.000
_cell.angle_alpha   90.00
_cell.angle_beta   90.00
_cell.angle_gamma   90.00
#
_symmetry.space_group_name_H-M   'P 1'
#
loop_
_entity.id
_entity.type
_entity.pdbx_description
1 polymer ?
#
loop_
_entity_poly.entity_id
_entity_poly.type
_entity_poly.pdbx_seq_one_letter_code
_entity_poly.pdbx_strand_id
1 'polypeptide(L)' 'MADKPNMTEITSFDKTKLRKTETQEKNPLPTKETIEQERQGESTP' A
#
# COMPACT_ATOMS: atom_id res chain seq x y z
N MET A 1 -18.98 -18.79 -22.33
CA MET A 1 -18.20 -17.92 -23.24
C MET A 1 -17.48 -16.93 -22.34
N ALA A 2 -16.19 -16.69 -22.57
CA ALA A 2 -15.39 -15.85 -21.67
C ALA A 2 -15.88 -14.40 -21.73
N ASP A 3 -16.55 -13.96 -20.67
CA ASP A 3 -16.80 -12.55 -20.36
C ASP A 3 -15.44 -11.87 -20.14
N LYS A 4 -14.76 -11.57 -21.24
CA LYS A 4 -13.52 -10.81 -21.23
C LYS A 4 -13.89 -9.37 -20.88
N PRO A 5 -13.34 -8.81 -19.80
CA PRO A 5 -13.68 -7.46 -19.38
C PRO A 5 -13.36 -6.47 -20.51
N ASN A 6 -14.25 -5.49 -20.68
CA ASN A 6 -14.22 -4.53 -21.77
C ASN A 6 -12.99 -3.61 -21.64
N MET A 7 -11.85 -4.02 -22.20
CA MET A 7 -10.56 -3.31 -22.09
C MET A 7 -10.59 -1.90 -22.71
N THR A 8 -11.54 -1.63 -23.60
CA THR A 8 -11.75 -0.32 -24.22
C THR A 8 -12.16 0.75 -23.22
N GLU A 9 -12.93 0.39 -22.19
CA GLU A 9 -13.29 1.32 -21.12
C GLU A 9 -12.08 1.66 -20.27
N ILE A 10 -11.21 0.67 -20.00
CA ILE A 10 -9.97 0.88 -19.23
C ILE A 10 -9.00 1.81 -19.97
N THR A 11 -8.90 1.72 -21.30
CA THR A 11 -7.99 2.57 -22.09
C THR A 11 -8.49 4.01 -22.25
N SER A 12 -9.81 4.23 -22.25
CA SER A 12 -10.43 5.54 -22.50
C SER A 12 -10.98 6.24 -21.25
N PHE A 13 -10.91 5.59 -20.08
CA PHE A 13 -11.42 6.15 -18.84
C PHE A 13 -10.69 7.44 -18.43
N ASP A 14 -11.48 8.48 -18.17
CA ASP A 14 -10.99 9.77 -17.73
C ASP A 14 -10.66 9.76 -16.24
N LYS A 15 -9.35 9.84 -15.93
CA LYS A 15 -8.82 9.85 -14.56
C LYS A 15 -9.32 11.01 -13.71
N THR A 16 -9.82 12.10 -14.31
CA THR A 16 -10.37 13.25 -13.58
C THR A 16 -11.72 12.94 -12.92
N LYS A 17 -12.42 11.90 -13.40
CA LYS A 17 -13.68 11.41 -12.80
C LYS A 17 -13.44 10.54 -11.56
N LEU A 18 -12.18 10.21 -11.23
CA LEU A 18 -11.86 9.51 -9.99
C LEU A 18 -12.10 10.44 -8.79
N ARG A 19 -12.70 9.90 -7.73
CA ARG A 19 -12.85 10.65 -6.48
C ARG A 19 -11.46 10.93 -5.90
N LYS A 20 -11.24 12.17 -5.49
CA LYS A 20 -10.04 12.51 -4.71
C LYS A 20 -10.08 11.73 -3.41
N THR A 21 -9.08 10.91 -3.18
CA THR A 21 -8.87 10.22 -1.93
C THR A 21 -7.49 10.60 -1.41
N GLU A 22 -7.42 10.89 -0.11
CA GLU A 22 -6.14 11.06 0.57
C GLU A 22 -5.60 9.66 0.89
N THR A 23 -4.45 9.32 0.30
CA THR A 23 -3.78 8.05 0.61
C THR A 23 -2.99 8.22 1.90
N GLN A 24 -3.40 7.54 2.96
CA GLN A 24 -2.62 7.51 4.20
C GLN A 24 -1.51 6.45 4.08
N GLU A 25 -0.30 6.89 3.78
CA GLU A 25 0.88 6.02 3.83
C GLU A 25 1.23 5.70 5.29
N LYS A 26 0.89 4.47 5.72
CA LYS A 26 1.21 3.95 7.06
C LYS A 26 2.57 3.25 7.05
N ASN A 27 3.61 3.98 6.68
CA ASN A 27 5.00 3.50 6.75
C ASN A 27 5.81 4.30 7.79
N PRO A 28 5.43 4.26 9.09
CA PRO A 28 6.24 4.90 10.12
C PRO A 28 7.58 4.15 10.25
N LEU A 29 8.68 4.89 10.28
CA LEU A 29 9.97 4.32 10.64
C LEU A 29 9.91 3.78 12.08
N PRO A 30 10.55 2.64 12.36
CA PRO A 30 10.63 2.14 13.72
C PRO A 30 11.30 3.18 14.63
N THR A 31 10.82 3.29 15.86
CA THR A 31 11.41 4.20 16.85
C THR A 31 12.72 3.64 17.39
N LYS A 32 13.55 4.48 18.01
CA LYS A 32 14.80 4.03 18.66
C LYS A 32 14.55 2.91 19.67
N GLU A 33 13.45 3.00 20.42
CA GLU A 33 13.04 1.98 21.39
C GLU A 33 12.74 0.64 20.70
N THR A 34 11.97 0.67 19.61
CA THR A 34 11.67 -0.53 18.80
C THR A 34 12.95 -1.17 18.26
N ILE A 35 13.88 -0.37 17.74
CA ILE A 35 15.16 -0.85 17.21
C ILE A 35 16.03 -1.48 18.33
N GLU A 36 16.04 -0.87 19.51
CA GLU A 36 16.79 -1.39 20.66
C GLU A 36 16.18 -2.69 21.21
N GLN A 37 14.85 -2.78 21.26
CA GLN A 37 14.11 -3.98 21.63
C GLN A 37 14.36 -5.12 20.66
N GLU A 38 14.34 -4.88 19.35
CA GLU A 38 14.68 -5.91 18.34
C GLU A 38 16.13 -6.37 18.48
N ARG A 39 17.07 -5.43 18.63
CA ARG A 39 18.49 -5.73 18.82
C ARG A 39 18.75 -6.56 20.10
N GLN A 40 17.96 -6.37 21.15
CA GLN A 40 18.08 -7.13 22.41
C GLN A 40 17.30 -8.45 22.36
N GLY A 41 16.11 -8.45 21.76
CA GLY A 41 15.18 -9.59 21.68
C GLY A 41 15.64 -10.69 20.73
N GLU A 42 16.50 -10.38 19.75
CA GLU A 42 17.12 -11.37 18.86
C GLU A 42 18.23 -12.20 19.56
N SER A 43 18.52 -11.92 20.84
CA SER A 43 19.49 -12.67 21.66
C SER A 43 18.86 -13.63 22.68
N THR A 44 17.56 -13.91 22.59
CA THR A 44 16.90 -14.96 23.37
C THR A 44 16.35 -16.05 22.43
N PRO A 45 16.81 -17.31 22.54
CA PRO A 45 16.38 -18.41 21.68
C PRO A 45 14.91 -18.80 21.88
#